data_AF-A0A2V9K7I0-F1
#
_entry.id   AF-A0A2V9K7I0-F1
#
_cell.length_a   1.000
_cell.length_b   1.000
_cell.length_c   1.000
_cell.angle_alpha   90.00
_cell.angle_beta   90.00
_cell.angle_gamma   90.00
#
_symmetry.space_group_name_H-M   'P 1'
#
loop_
_entity.id
_entity.type
_entity.pdbx_description
1 polymer ?
#
loop_
_entity_poly.entity_id
_entity_poly.type
_entity_poly.pdbx_seq_one_letter_code
_entity_poly.pdbx_strand_id
1 'polypeptide(L)'
;WMLSFKGQIDEAIAHCKAAIEIDPEFGNPYNDIGVYLMQQGKLEEAEPWLQKATRAKRYEPRHFPHINLARIRIARREYAGAVRELREALRLEPRDETSGHLLRDLASKLNGSFGTLPSEIQGLLLERNRGTK
;
A
#
# COMPACT_ATOMS: atom_id res chain seq x y z
N TRP A 1 -13.01 -7.59 -8.42
CA TRP A 1 -12.86 -6.78 -9.65
C TRP A 1 -14.17 -6.53 -10.40
N MET A 2 -14.92 -7.53 -10.90
CA MET A 2 -16.17 -7.28 -11.68
C MET A 2 -17.27 -6.49 -10.93
N LEU A 3 -17.44 -6.69 -9.62
CA LEU A 3 -18.48 -6.01 -8.82
C LEU A 3 -18.16 -4.54 -8.50
N SER A 4 -16.88 -4.18 -8.36
CA SER A 4 -16.44 -2.79 -8.12
C SER A 4 -16.76 -1.88 -9.31
N PHE A 5 -16.72 -2.41 -10.54
CA PHE A 5 -17.11 -1.66 -11.74
C PHE A 5 -18.60 -1.35 -11.84
N LYS A 6 -19.46 -2.02 -11.06
CA LYS A 6 -20.92 -1.79 -11.03
C LYS A 6 -21.39 -0.92 -9.87
N GLY A 7 -20.48 -0.33 -9.09
CA GLY A 7 -20.83 0.45 -7.90
C GLY A 7 -21.32 -0.41 -6.72
N GLN A 8 -21.22 -1.74 -6.81
CA GLN A 8 -21.65 -2.68 -5.78
C GLN A 8 -20.49 -2.97 -4.82
N ILE A 9 -19.90 -1.91 -4.25
CA ILE A 9 -18.73 -2.02 -3.38
C ILE A 9 -19.05 -2.81 -2.11
N ASP A 10 -20.24 -2.60 -1.53
CA ASP A 10 -20.64 -3.27 -0.28
C ASP A 10 -20.84 -4.79 -0.48
N GLU A 11 -21.40 -5.20 -1.62
CA GLU A 11 -21.52 -6.61 -2.00
C GLU A 11 -20.15 -7.25 -2.25
N ALA A 12 -19.25 -6.53 -2.91
CA ALA A 12 -17.87 -7.00 -3.11
C ALA A 12 -17.15 -7.22 -1.76
N ILE A 13 -17.33 -6.30 -0.80
CA ILE A 13 -16.80 -6.45 0.56
C ILE A 13 -17.43 -7.66 1.26
N ALA A 14 -18.74 -7.88 1.11
CA ALA A 14 -19.41 -9.05 1.70
C ALA A 14 -18.83 -10.37 1.16
N HIS A 15 -18.59 -10.48 -0.14
CA HIS A 15 -17.92 -11.65 -0.73
C HIS A 15 -16.50 -11.84 -0.21
N CYS A 16 -15.72 -10.76 -0.07
CA CYS A 16 -14.38 -10.84 0.51
C CYS A 16 -14.44 -11.33 1.97
N LYS A 17 -15.41 -10.87 2.76
CA LYS A 17 -15.61 -11.35 4.14
C LYS A 17 -15.95 -12.84 4.18
N ALA A 18 -16.85 -13.31 3.32
CA ALA A 18 -17.16 -14.74 3.21
C ALA A 18 -15.92 -15.57 2.81
N ALA A 19 -15.07 -15.06 1.91
CA ALA A 19 -13.83 -15.72 1.54
C ALA A 19 -12.84 -15.83 2.73
N ILE A 20 -12.79 -14.81 3.59
CA ILE A 20 -11.98 -14.81 4.82
C ILE A 20 -12.51 -15.82 5.83
N GLU A 21 -13.82 -15.97 5.96
CA GLU A 21 -14.42 -16.98 6.84
C GLU A 21 -14.08 -18.41 6.42
N ILE A 22 -14.02 -18.65 5.10
CA ILE A 22 -13.63 -19.95 4.53
C ILE A 22 -12.12 -20.20 4.71
N ASP A 23 -11.30 -19.19 4.44
CA ASP A 23 -9.84 -19.29 4.55
C ASP A 23 -9.23 -17.99 5.12
N PRO A 24 -8.98 -17.94 6.44
CA PRO A 24 -8.38 -16.79 7.09
C PRO A 24 -6.94 -16.49 6.66
N GLU A 25 -6.25 -17.45 6.05
CA GLU A 25 -4.86 -17.28 5.60
C GLU A 25 -4.77 -16.75 4.15
N PHE A 26 -5.91 -16.70 3.44
CA PHE A 26 -6.01 -16.13 2.11
C PHE A 26 -5.96 -14.60 2.15
N GLY A 27 -4.89 -14.01 1.61
CA GLY A 27 -4.66 -12.58 1.77
C GLY A 27 -5.34 -11.66 0.77
N ASN A 28 -5.73 -12.17 -0.41
CA ASN A 28 -6.30 -11.35 -1.47
C ASN A 28 -7.57 -10.60 -1.02
N PRO A 29 -8.52 -11.24 -0.29
CA PRO A 29 -9.69 -10.56 0.24
C PRO A 29 -9.36 -9.40 1.18
N TYR A 30 -8.29 -9.50 2.00
CA TYR A 30 -7.88 -8.40 2.88
C TYR A 30 -7.41 -7.18 2.06
N ASN A 31 -6.61 -7.41 1.01
CA ASN A 31 -6.18 -6.34 0.12
C ASN A 31 -7.37 -5.72 -0.62
N ASP A 32 -8.26 -6.55 -1.14
CA ASP A 32 -9.41 -6.11 -1.92
C ASP A 32 -10.37 -5.25 -1.06
N ILE A 33 -10.68 -5.67 0.18
CA ILE A 33 -11.47 -4.84 1.11
C ILE A 33 -10.79 -3.50 1.36
N GLY A 34 -9.47 -3.49 1.59
CA GLY A 34 -8.70 -2.26 1.76
C GLY A 34 -8.85 -1.31 0.56
N VAL A 35 -8.69 -1.83 -0.66
CA VAL A 35 -8.86 -1.05 -1.90
C VAL A 35 -10.28 -0.52 -2.06
N TYR A 36 -11.29 -1.35 -1.78
CA TYR A 36 -12.70 -0.94 -1.86
C TYR A 36 -13.05 0.17 -0.87
N LEU A 37 -12.52 0.12 0.35
CA LEU A 37 -12.69 1.17 1.34
C LEU A 37 -11.95 2.46 0.94
N MET A 38 -10.76 2.35 0.34
CA MET A 38 -10.07 3.50 -0.24
C MET A 38 -10.88 4.17 -1.36
N GLN A 39 -11.54 3.39 -2.22
CA GLN A 39 -12.44 3.92 -3.27
C GLN A 39 -13.63 4.68 -2.68
N GLN A 40 -14.10 4.28 -1.48
CA GLN A 40 -15.14 5.00 -0.73
C GLN A 40 -14.60 6.19 0.09
N GLY A 41 -13.29 6.48 0.04
CA GLY A 41 -12.65 7.53 0.85
C GLY A 41 -12.47 7.18 2.33
N LYS A 42 -12.77 5.94 2.74
CA LYS A 42 -12.69 5.46 4.13
C LYS A 42 -11.29 4.95 4.46
N LEU A 43 -10.32 5.86 4.48
CA LEU A 43 -8.90 5.50 4.62
C LEU A 43 -8.58 4.88 5.99
N GLU A 44 -9.25 5.34 7.05
CA GLU A 44 -9.12 4.85 8.43
C GLU A 44 -9.58 3.41 8.55
N GLU A 45 -10.65 3.05 7.86
CA GLU A 45 -11.17 1.68 7.83
C GLU A 45 -10.32 0.78 6.92
N ALA A 46 -9.76 1.32 5.82
CA ALA A 46 -8.98 0.57 4.85
C ALA A 46 -7.64 0.05 5.41
N GLU A 47 -6.93 0.89 6.17
CA GLU A 47 -5.59 0.58 6.67
C GLU A 47 -5.46 -0.76 7.41
N PRO A 48 -6.29 -1.10 8.42
CA PRO A 48 -6.17 -2.37 9.12
C PRO A 48 -6.37 -3.58 8.21
N TRP A 49 -7.14 -3.47 7.13
CA TRP A 49 -7.30 -4.55 6.15
C TRP A 49 -6.03 -4.75 5.32
N LEU A 50 -5.40 -3.66 4.86
CA LEU A 50 -4.14 -3.74 4.15
C LEU A 50 -3.01 -4.26 5.04
N GLN A 51 -2.98 -3.89 6.33
CA GLN A 51 -2.03 -4.45 7.31
C GLN A 51 -2.25 -5.96 7.56
N LYS A 52 -3.48 -6.46 7.46
CA LYS A 52 -3.73 -7.91 7.46
C LYS A 52 -3.20 -8.57 6.19
N ALA A 53 -3.38 -7.93 5.03
CA ALA A 53 -2.88 -8.43 3.76
C ALA A 53 -1.35 -8.59 3.75
N THR A 54 -0.59 -7.65 4.35
CA THR A 54 0.88 -7.76 4.46
C THR A 54 1.34 -8.94 5.33
N ARG A 55 0.50 -9.41 6.25
CA ARG A 55 0.78 -10.51 7.18
C ARG A 55 0.21 -11.85 6.74
N ALA A 56 -0.59 -11.88 5.68
CA ALA A 56 -1.24 -13.09 5.21
C ALA A 56 -0.23 -14.09 4.66
N LYS A 57 -0.39 -15.37 5.05
CA LYS A 57 0.53 -16.43 4.62
C LYS A 57 0.38 -16.69 3.12
N ARG A 58 -0.86 -16.81 2.64
CA ARG A 58 -1.17 -17.08 1.24
C ARG A 58 -1.66 -15.82 0.56
N TYR A 59 -0.72 -14.97 0.17
CA TYR A 59 -0.99 -13.76 -0.59
C TYR A 59 0.08 -13.55 -1.64
N GLU A 60 -0.34 -13.51 -2.90
CA GLU A 60 0.48 -13.05 -4.01
C GLU A 60 -0.38 -12.16 -4.91
N PRO A 61 0.15 -10.99 -5.34
CA PRO A 61 1.51 -10.50 -5.17
C PRO A 61 1.70 -9.59 -3.93
N ARG A 62 2.80 -9.77 -3.20
CA ARG A 62 3.01 -9.16 -1.86
C ARG A 62 3.24 -7.65 -1.82
N HIS A 63 3.59 -7.01 -2.94
CA HIS A 63 3.94 -5.58 -2.96
C HIS A 63 2.70 -4.65 -2.94
N PHE A 64 1.52 -5.10 -3.41
CA PHE A 64 0.34 -4.22 -3.54
C PHE A 64 -0.18 -3.63 -2.21
N PRO A 65 -0.27 -4.36 -1.09
CA PRO A 65 -0.73 -3.79 0.17
C PRO A 65 0.20 -2.68 0.66
N HIS A 66 1.51 -2.82 0.44
CA HIS A 66 2.49 -1.77 0.76
C HIS A 66 2.27 -0.52 -0.10
N ILE A 67 2.00 -0.67 -1.39
CA ILE A 67 1.65 0.47 -2.27
C ILE A 67 0.37 1.17 -1.78
N ASN A 68 -0.64 0.40 -1.40
CA ASN A 68 -1.90 0.95 -0.91
C ASN A 68 -1.74 1.64 0.46
N LEU A 69 -0.96 1.06 1.38
CA LEU A 69 -0.59 1.70 2.64
C LEU A 69 0.20 3.00 2.40
N ALA A 70 1.14 3.01 1.46
CA ALA A 70 1.86 4.22 1.08
C ALA A 70 0.91 5.32 0.62
N ARG A 71 -0.09 5.00 -0.21
CA ARG A 71 -1.10 5.97 -0.68
C ARG A 71 -1.93 6.55 0.47
N ILE A 72 -2.35 5.72 1.42
CA ILE A 72 -3.05 6.18 2.64
C ILE A 72 -2.16 7.15 3.42
N ARG A 73 -0.89 6.79 3.65
CA ARG A 73 0.06 7.63 4.38
C ARG A 73 0.35 8.95 3.66
N ILE A 74 0.48 8.93 2.33
CA ILE A 74 0.63 10.16 1.52
C ILE A 74 -0.58 11.07 1.69
N ALA A 75 -1.80 10.54 1.65
CA ALA A 75 -3.02 11.31 1.86
C ALA A 75 -3.05 11.98 3.25
N ARG A 76 -2.53 11.30 4.27
CA ARG A 76 -2.37 11.83 5.64
C ARG A 76 -1.12 12.69 5.85
N ARG A 77 -0.29 12.91 4.81
CA ARG A 77 0.99 13.63 4.87
C ARG A 77 2.05 12.96 5.78
N GLU A 78 1.90 11.67 6.05
CA GLU A 78 2.83 10.84 6.81
C GLU A 78 3.97 10.34 5.90
N TYR A 79 4.76 11.28 5.38
CA TYR A 79 5.66 11.01 4.27
C TYR A 79 6.79 10.01 4.58
N ALA A 80 7.36 10.06 5.79
CA ALA A 80 8.39 9.09 6.19
C ALA A 80 7.84 7.65 6.19
N GLY A 81 6.63 7.46 6.71
CA GLY A 81 5.94 6.17 6.66
C GLY A 81 5.64 5.74 5.22
N ALA A 82 5.18 6.66 4.36
CA ALA A 82 4.94 6.35 2.96
C ALA A 82 6.20 5.88 2.22
N VAL A 83 7.35 6.52 2.46
CA VAL A 83 8.64 6.11 1.88
C VAL A 83 9.02 4.70 2.33
N ARG A 84 8.82 4.35 3.61
CA ARG A 84 9.09 2.99 4.12
C ARG A 84 8.24 1.94 3.38
N GLU A 85 6.94 2.20 3.21
CA GLU A 85 6.05 1.27 2.50
C GLU A 85 6.42 1.12 1.02
N LEU A 86 6.72 2.22 0.32
CA LEU A 86 7.14 2.17 -1.10
C LEU A 86 8.45 1.42 -1.31
N ARG A 87 9.37 1.54 -0.36
CA ARG A 87 10.62 0.78 -0.39
C ARG A 87 10.38 -0.70 -0.16
N GLU A 88 9.49 -1.06 0.75
CA GLU A 88 9.14 -2.45 0.96
C GLU A 88 8.45 -3.05 -0.26
N ALA A 89 7.57 -2.28 -0.93
CA ALA A 89 7.00 -2.67 -2.21
C ALA A 89 8.09 -2.93 -3.28
N LEU A 90 9.07 -2.03 -3.42
CA LEU A 90 10.22 -2.20 -4.33
C LEU A 90 11.20 -3.30 -3.89
N ARG A 91 11.24 -3.65 -2.61
CA ARG A 91 12.02 -4.79 -2.13
C ARG A 91 11.37 -6.11 -2.56
N LEU A 92 10.04 -6.17 -2.53
CA LEU A 92 9.25 -7.32 -2.93
C LEU A 92 9.16 -7.47 -4.44
N GLU A 93 8.99 -6.35 -5.16
CA GLU A 93 8.97 -6.30 -6.62
C GLU A 93 9.83 -5.13 -7.12
N PRO A 94 11.13 -5.35 -7.39
CA PRO A 94 12.06 -4.29 -7.78
C PRO A 94 11.72 -3.57 -9.08
N ARG A 95 10.89 -4.18 -9.94
CA ARG A 95 10.48 -3.60 -11.23
C ARG A 95 9.08 -3.00 -11.20
N ASP A 96 8.44 -2.90 -10.04
CA ASP A 96 7.12 -2.26 -9.95
C ASP A 96 7.24 -0.75 -10.25
N GLU A 97 6.78 -0.39 -11.45
CA GLU A 97 6.82 0.99 -11.94
C GLU A 97 6.00 1.92 -11.04
N THR A 98 4.89 1.44 -10.48
CA THR A 98 3.99 2.23 -9.63
C THR A 98 4.72 2.74 -8.39
N SER A 99 5.42 1.85 -7.68
CA SER A 99 6.17 2.19 -6.48
C SER A 99 7.33 3.11 -6.79
N GLY A 100 8.06 2.83 -7.87
CA GLY A 100 9.17 3.67 -8.33
C GLY A 100 8.72 5.08 -8.71
N HIS A 101 7.56 5.21 -9.37
CA HIS A 101 6.95 6.50 -9.73
C HIS A 101 6.50 7.26 -8.48
N LEU A 102 5.72 6.64 -7.60
CA LEU A 102 5.24 7.27 -6.36
C LEU A 102 6.39 7.74 -5.47
N LEU A 103 7.48 6.98 -5.39
CA LEU A 103 8.64 7.34 -4.58
C LEU A 103 9.37 8.56 -5.17
N ARG A 104 9.56 8.61 -6.49
CA ARG A 104 10.16 9.76 -7.18
C ARG A 104 9.29 11.01 -7.06
N ASP A 105 7.99 10.87 -7.28
CA ASP A 105 7.03 11.98 -7.19
C ASP A 105 7.00 12.57 -5.78
N LEU A 106 7.00 11.71 -4.76
CA LEU A 106 7.05 12.12 -3.38
C LEU A 106 8.36 12.86 -3.05
N ALA A 107 9.51 12.31 -3.48
CA ALA A 107 10.81 12.96 -3.28
C ALA A 107 10.88 14.34 -3.96
N SER A 108 10.39 14.45 -5.20
CA SER A 108 10.36 15.72 -5.95
C SER A 108 9.47 16.75 -5.26
N LYS A 109 8.25 16.36 -4.86
CA LYS A 109 7.30 17.23 -4.16
C LYS A 109 7.85 17.75 -2.83
N LEU A 110 8.49 16.89 -2.05
CA LEU A 110 9.07 17.27 -0.76
C LEU A 110 10.29 18.16 -0.93
N ASN A 111 11.15 17.87 -1.91
CA ASN A 111 12.29 18.73 -2.19
C ASN A 111 11.84 20.13 -2.65
N GLY A 112 10.78 20.22 -3.46
CA GLY A 112 10.19 21.50 -3.84
C GLY A 112 9.50 22.24 -2.68
N SER A 113 8.84 21.52 -1.77
CA SER A 113 8.11 22.12 -0.65
C SER A 113 9.03 22.60 0.49
N PHE A 114 10.15 21.91 0.71
CA PHE A 114 11.06 22.16 1.83
C PHE A 114 12.43 22.72 1.41
N GLY A 115 12.71 22.83 0.11
CA GLY A 115 14.03 23.21 -0.44
C GLY A 115 15.07 22.09 -0.32
N THR A 116 15.07 21.38 0.81
CA THR A 116 15.82 20.15 1.08
C THR A 116 14.92 19.13 1.80
N LEU A 117 15.11 17.84 1.49
CA LEU A 117 14.36 16.78 2.18
C LEU A 117 14.71 16.75 3.67
N PRO A 118 13.71 16.53 4.56
CA PRO A 118 13.98 16.25 5.96
C PRO A 118 14.97 15.09 6.12
N SER A 119 15.89 15.20 7.08
CA SER A 119 16.99 14.23 7.28
C SER A 119 16.50 12.79 7.44
N GLU A 120 15.36 12.58 8.10
CA GLU A 120 14.72 11.26 8.22
C GLU A 120 14.38 10.68 6.83
N ILE A 121 13.71 11.46 5.98
CA ILE A 121 13.30 11.03 4.64
C ILE A 121 14.52 10.86 3.72
N GLN A 122 15.50 11.74 3.85
CA GLN A 122 16.76 11.64 3.12
C GLN A 122 17.50 10.34 3.45
N GLY A 123 17.60 9.99 4.74
CA GLY A 123 18.15 8.70 5.19
C GLY A 123 17.38 7.53 4.61
N LEU A 124 16.04 7.57 4.72
CA LEU A 124 15.18 6.55 4.14
C LEU A 124 15.27 6.44 2.62
N LEU A 125 15.64 7.47 1.86
CA LEU A 125 15.85 7.34 0.41
C LEU A 125 17.25 6.81 0.08
N LEU A 126 18.26 7.20 0.87
CA LEU A 126 19.66 6.84 0.68
C LEU A 126 20.02 5.46 1.22
N GLU A 127 19.21 4.89 2.11
CA GLU A 127 19.34 3.50 2.53
C GLU A 127 19.39 2.63 1.26
N ARG A 128 20.57 2.16 0.87
CA ARG A 128 20.65 1.20 -0.23
C ARG A 128 19.86 -0.03 0.22
N ASN A 129 19.00 -0.61 -0.63
CA ASN A 129 18.31 -1.86 -0.31
C ASN A 129 19.36 -2.92 0.10
N ARG A 130 19.63 -3.02 1.40
CA ARG A 130 20.54 -4.01 1.97
C ARG A 130 19.72 -5.28 2.11
N GLY A 131 19.63 -6.00 1.01
CA GLY A 131 19.01 -7.32 0.91
C GLY A 131 18.67 -7.59 -0.55
N THR A 132 19.31 -8.50 -1.27
CA THR A 132 20.28 -9.56 -0.89
C THR A 132 21.19 -9.86 -2.09
N LYS A 133 22.32 -10.52 -1.79
CA LYS A 133 23.09 -11.33 -2.75
C LYS A 133 22.23 -12.42 -3.38
#